data_AF-A0A5B2X7H0-F1
#
_entry.id   AF-A0A5B2X7H0-F1
#
_cell.length_a   1.000
_cell.length_b   1.000
_cell.length_c   1.000
_cell.angle_alpha   90.00
_cell.angle_beta   90.00
_cell.angle_gamma   90.00
#
_symmetry.space_group_name_H-M   'P 1'
#
loop_
_entity.id
_entity.type
_entity.pdbx_description
1 polymer ?
#
loop_
_entity_poly.entity_id
_entity_poly.type
_entity_poly.pdbx_seq_one_letter_code
_entity_poly.pdbx_strand_id
1 'polypeptide(L)'
;MAKRSCFRASNNQYVRAEGVAMGEPRVPPATGPDPWEIFTKTDAGGGLITLRAANGSYLSAVEGGGGVESAGLVIAGRVVVNRLDSRDAETFVVDESTYSPATTFRAANGRYVSAEQGGGGVVHANRPIVGGGWERFTLGTVADGVSVQAQNANSYWQVPDTGAAVLANGASVGTPEKFVREAGYDRARPKKLLVYYAWPSAFDGGGGVYQVAKLFAQYEYVILGGGVEDVNHGDHRNTTEIIAAIRDLSGGATIVFGYLPLGNVPTTPGYSLDELGRRAGAWRSMGVTGVLVDQFGYEFLTGDTNTDRRNRQNGAVDRIHDYGLSVAANGSNPDQVFNTADGGVAVGGTDFYFSESYQIEAGHYQTLSAWHDKAEKVRDYQSSVDFRVLVTTTTTDSVAYTEALFFYAWYSAMLYGYEAIAWGEPNYSAISNTATFRRRPGFTPGYFTAPTSSPSTGVYERTTDGSTLYVDTNTNTAGTR
;
A
#
# COMPACT_ATOMS: atom_id res chain seq x y z
N MET A 1 11.93 7.67 -6.50
CA MET A 1 11.12 6.71 -7.30
C MET A 1 10.77 7.34 -8.64
N ALA A 2 10.85 6.58 -9.72
CA ALA A 2 10.42 7.03 -11.04
C ALA A 2 8.88 7.08 -11.10
N LYS A 3 8.30 8.20 -11.55
CA LYS A 3 6.85 8.40 -11.64
C LYS A 3 6.40 8.35 -13.09
N ARG A 4 5.33 7.63 -13.42
CA ARG A 4 4.76 7.66 -14.78
C ARG A 4 3.81 8.82 -14.91
N SER A 5 4.07 9.66 -15.91
CA SER A 5 3.44 10.95 -16.10
C SER A 5 2.97 11.13 -17.54
N CYS A 6 1.86 11.82 -17.72
CA CYS A 6 1.41 12.35 -19.01
C CYS A 6 1.34 13.88 -18.96
N PHE A 7 1.48 14.51 -20.12
CA PHE A 7 1.51 15.98 -20.23
C PHE A 7 0.41 16.43 -21.17
N ARG A 8 -0.50 17.27 -20.66
CA ARG A 8 -1.61 17.81 -21.45
C ARG A 8 -1.31 19.25 -21.87
N ALA A 9 -1.36 19.53 -23.16
CA ALA A 9 -1.20 20.88 -23.72
C ALA A 9 -2.49 21.71 -23.59
N SER A 10 -2.42 23.00 -23.93
CA SER A 10 -3.53 23.94 -23.79
C SER A 10 -4.80 23.60 -24.59
N ASN A 11 -4.68 22.79 -25.64
CA ASN A 11 -5.81 22.27 -26.41
C ASN A 11 -6.47 21.02 -25.80
N ASN A 12 -6.14 20.70 -24.54
CA ASN A 12 -6.62 19.53 -23.80
C ASN A 12 -6.18 18.18 -24.38
N GLN A 13 -5.16 18.15 -25.24
CA GLN A 13 -4.60 16.94 -25.82
C GLN A 13 -3.26 16.58 -25.21
N TYR A 14 -2.85 15.31 -25.34
CA TYR A 14 -1.67 14.77 -24.66
C TYR A 14 -0.44 14.74 -25.58
N VAL A 15 0.73 15.01 -24.99
CA VAL A 15 2.02 14.87 -25.69
C VAL A 15 2.28 13.38 -25.94
N ARG A 16 2.41 13.01 -27.22
CA ARG A 16 2.63 11.66 -27.74
C ARG A 16 4.03 11.52 -28.34
N ALA A 17 4.68 10.39 -28.05
CA ALA A 17 5.98 9.99 -28.59
C ALA A 17 5.85 8.70 -29.43
N GLU A 18 5.34 8.77 -30.65
CA GLU A 18 4.98 7.59 -31.47
C GLU A 18 6.18 6.92 -32.19
N GLY A 19 6.19 5.57 -32.23
CA GLY A 19 6.87 4.76 -33.25
C GLY A 19 8.29 4.26 -32.94
N VAL A 20 8.67 3.16 -33.61
CA VAL A 20 9.98 2.47 -33.52
C VAL A 20 11.12 3.17 -34.30
N ALA A 21 10.94 4.43 -34.68
CA ALA A 21 11.98 5.23 -35.34
C ALA A 21 11.87 6.72 -34.97
N MET A 22 12.60 7.12 -33.92
CA MET A 22 13.17 8.48 -33.71
C MET A 22 12.34 9.69 -34.20
N GLY A 23 11.04 9.73 -33.86
CA GLY A 23 10.12 10.79 -34.25
C GLY A 23 10.12 12.00 -33.31
N GLU A 24 9.58 13.13 -33.79
CA GLU A 24 9.29 14.31 -32.99
C GLU A 24 8.02 14.09 -32.16
N PRO A 25 7.99 14.45 -30.87
CA PRO A 25 6.76 14.43 -30.08
C PRO A 25 5.70 15.36 -30.69
N ARG A 26 4.47 14.88 -30.71
CA ARG A 26 3.29 15.59 -31.25
C ARG A 26 2.18 15.61 -30.22
N VAL A 27 1.14 16.38 -30.48
CA VAL A 27 -0.03 16.48 -29.60
C VAL A 27 -1.30 16.18 -30.42
N PRO A 28 -1.52 14.92 -30.86
CA PRO A 28 -2.70 14.58 -31.64
C PRO A 28 -3.97 14.54 -30.77
N PRO A 29 -5.16 14.60 -31.39
CA PRO A 29 -6.41 14.32 -30.68
C PRO A 29 -6.39 12.93 -30.02
N ALA A 30 -6.70 12.87 -28.73
CA ALA A 30 -6.73 11.69 -27.88
C ALA A 30 -7.88 11.82 -26.86
N THR A 31 -8.53 10.71 -26.55
CA THR A 31 -9.59 10.63 -25.52
C THR A 31 -9.03 10.33 -24.13
N GLY A 32 -7.74 10.01 -24.02
CA GLY A 32 -7.00 9.73 -22.80
C GLY A 32 -5.53 9.36 -23.12
N PRO A 33 -4.64 9.25 -22.11
CA PRO A 33 -3.25 8.87 -22.33
C PRO A 33 -3.12 7.37 -22.66
N ASP A 34 -2.52 7.04 -23.81
CA ASP A 34 -2.10 5.68 -24.20
C ASP A 34 -0.59 5.49 -23.90
N PRO A 35 0.01 4.29 -24.10
CA PRO A 35 1.43 4.07 -23.82
C PRO A 35 2.37 5.11 -24.43
N TRP A 36 2.06 5.67 -25.58
CA TRP A 36 2.88 6.66 -26.27
C TRP A 36 2.75 8.07 -25.70
N GLU A 37 1.72 8.35 -24.91
CA GLU A 37 1.57 9.60 -24.15
C GLU A 37 2.07 9.51 -22.69
N ILE A 38 2.64 8.36 -22.31
CA ILE A 38 3.16 8.10 -20.96
C ILE A 38 4.68 8.14 -20.96
N PHE A 39 5.22 8.95 -20.04
CA PHE A 39 6.64 9.12 -19.81
C PHE A 39 7.00 8.72 -18.38
N THR A 40 8.08 7.97 -18.20
CA THR A 40 8.69 7.77 -16.90
C THR A 40 9.53 9.00 -16.55
N LYS A 41 9.05 9.79 -15.59
CA LYS A 41 9.74 10.93 -14.97
C LYS A 41 10.66 10.43 -13.86
N THR A 42 11.95 10.68 -13.99
CA THR A 42 12.96 10.36 -12.98
C THR A 42 13.69 11.62 -12.57
N ASP A 43 13.94 11.77 -11.27
CA ASP A 43 14.82 12.81 -10.73
C ASP A 43 16.26 12.54 -11.16
N ALA A 44 16.89 13.53 -11.80
CA ALA A 44 18.27 13.48 -12.28
C ALA A 44 19.25 14.20 -11.34
N GLY A 45 18.77 14.74 -10.21
CA GLY A 45 19.53 15.55 -9.28
C GLY A 45 19.61 17.03 -9.69
N GLY A 46 19.90 17.92 -8.73
CA GLY A 46 20.10 19.35 -9.01
C GLY A 46 18.87 20.10 -9.54
N GLY A 47 17.66 19.58 -9.30
CA GLY A 47 16.40 20.15 -9.82
C GLY A 47 16.08 19.77 -11.28
N LEU A 48 16.83 18.82 -11.85
CA LEU A 48 16.63 18.31 -13.19
C LEU A 48 15.82 17.02 -13.18
N ILE A 49 15.10 16.76 -14.27
CA ILE A 49 14.42 15.50 -14.53
C ILE A 49 14.83 14.90 -15.86
N THR A 50 14.64 13.59 -16.01
CA THR A 50 14.59 12.91 -17.32
C THR A 50 13.17 12.42 -17.60
N LEU A 51 12.79 12.37 -18.88
CA LEU A 51 11.52 11.83 -19.35
C LEU A 51 11.77 10.69 -20.33
N ARG A 52 11.38 9.47 -19.98
CA ARG A 52 11.58 8.27 -20.82
C ARG A 52 10.25 7.78 -21.38
N ALA A 53 10.12 7.70 -22.70
CA ALA A 53 8.92 7.21 -23.37
C ALA A 53 8.78 5.68 -23.29
N ALA A 54 7.62 5.14 -23.68
CA ALA A 54 7.33 3.70 -23.63
C ALA A 54 8.26 2.82 -24.48
N ASN A 55 8.85 3.35 -25.56
CA ASN A 55 9.88 2.63 -26.35
C ASN A 55 11.26 2.61 -25.67
N GLY A 56 11.35 3.14 -24.45
CA GLY A 56 12.57 3.14 -23.65
C GLY A 56 13.58 4.23 -23.99
N SER A 57 13.27 5.11 -24.95
CA SER A 57 14.13 6.25 -25.32
C SER A 57 13.78 7.49 -24.49
N TYR A 58 14.78 8.33 -24.24
CA TYR A 58 14.60 9.60 -23.56
C TYR A 58 14.10 10.69 -24.51
N LEU A 59 13.24 11.57 -23.98
CA LEU A 59 12.94 12.86 -24.58
C LEU A 59 14.23 13.69 -24.57
N SER A 60 14.67 14.09 -25.76
CA SER A 60 15.92 14.83 -25.97
C SER A 60 15.60 16.14 -26.66
N ALA A 61 16.01 17.26 -26.06
CA ALA A 61 16.17 18.51 -26.79
C ALA A 61 17.48 18.41 -27.56
N VAL A 62 17.40 18.09 -28.87
CA VAL A 62 18.59 17.80 -29.68
C VAL A 62 19.62 18.92 -29.53
N GLU A 63 20.85 18.54 -29.12
CA GLU A 63 21.96 19.49 -28.87
C GLU A 63 21.62 20.58 -27.85
N GLY A 64 20.87 20.21 -26.81
CA GLY A 64 20.38 21.13 -25.79
C GLY A 64 19.20 21.98 -26.26
N GLY A 65 18.78 21.89 -27.53
CA GLY A 65 17.71 22.64 -28.17
C GLY A 65 18.17 23.69 -29.21
N GLY A 66 19.43 23.66 -29.65
CA GLY A 66 19.96 24.52 -30.72
C GLY A 66 20.82 23.71 -31.67
N GLY A 67 20.31 23.36 -32.86
CA GLY A 67 21.00 22.50 -33.82
C GLY A 67 22.23 23.15 -34.46
N VAL A 68 23.25 22.37 -34.81
CA VAL A 68 24.27 22.74 -35.79
C VAL A 68 23.75 22.60 -37.22
N GLU A 69 24.09 23.58 -38.07
CA GLU A 69 24.00 23.45 -39.52
C GLU A 69 24.91 22.33 -40.01
N SER A 70 24.34 21.32 -40.66
CA SER A 70 25.05 20.52 -41.64
C SER A 70 24.13 20.27 -42.83
N ALA A 71 24.60 20.62 -44.03
CA ALA A 71 23.89 20.55 -45.31
C ALA A 71 22.72 21.55 -45.54
N GLY A 72 22.76 22.73 -44.91
CA GLY A 72 21.88 23.86 -45.30
C GLY A 72 20.41 23.75 -44.85
N LEU A 73 20.11 22.88 -43.88
CA LEU A 73 18.79 22.80 -43.24
C LEU A 73 18.91 23.18 -41.76
N VAL A 74 18.44 24.38 -41.40
CA VAL A 74 18.35 24.84 -40.01
C VAL A 74 17.13 24.19 -39.35
N ILE A 75 17.32 23.32 -38.35
CA ILE A 75 16.21 22.87 -37.48
C ILE A 75 16.55 23.20 -36.02
N ALA A 76 16.34 24.45 -35.63
CA ALA A 76 16.51 24.90 -34.25
C ALA A 76 15.33 24.44 -33.37
N GLY A 77 15.60 23.96 -32.15
CA GLY A 77 14.58 23.67 -31.14
C GLY A 77 13.91 22.29 -31.18
N ARG A 78 14.44 21.35 -31.98
CA ARG A 78 13.85 20.02 -32.15
C ARG A 78 13.87 19.21 -30.84
N VAL A 79 12.71 18.77 -30.37
CA VAL A 79 12.60 17.71 -29.36
C VAL A 79 12.37 16.38 -30.08
N VAL A 80 13.11 15.35 -29.69
CA VAL A 80 13.04 13.99 -30.29
C VAL A 80 13.04 12.94 -29.19
N VAL A 81 12.66 11.71 -29.53
CA VAL A 81 12.73 10.56 -28.62
C VAL A 81 13.62 9.49 -29.26
N ASN A 82 14.92 9.56 -28.99
CA ASN A 82 15.90 8.83 -29.82
C ASN A 82 17.16 8.30 -29.12
N ARG A 83 17.32 8.53 -27.81
CA ARG A 83 18.56 8.17 -27.08
C ARG A 83 18.28 7.18 -25.96
N LEU A 84 19.16 6.19 -25.81
CA LEU A 84 19.11 5.16 -24.77
C LEU A 84 19.87 5.53 -23.49
N ASP A 85 20.71 6.57 -23.54
CA ASP A 85 21.49 7.11 -22.43
C ASP A 85 21.14 8.58 -22.18
N SER A 86 21.09 9.00 -20.91
CA SER A 86 20.81 10.40 -20.51
C SER A 86 22.09 11.25 -20.43
N ARG A 87 22.13 12.38 -21.13
CA ARG A 87 23.12 13.47 -20.95
C ARG A 87 22.38 14.81 -20.79
N ASP A 88 23.10 15.94 -20.79
CA ASP A 88 22.51 17.29 -20.60
C ASP A 88 21.30 17.56 -21.52
N ALA A 89 21.35 17.08 -22.77
CA ALA A 89 20.28 17.23 -23.76
C ALA A 89 18.97 16.46 -23.44
N GLU A 90 19.03 15.47 -22.54
CA GLU A 90 17.90 14.64 -22.12
C GLU A 90 17.36 15.05 -20.74
N THR A 91 17.84 16.17 -20.20
CA THR A 91 17.41 16.72 -18.91
C THR A 91 16.62 18.03 -19.04
N PHE A 92 15.65 18.20 -18.15
CA PHE A 92 14.80 19.40 -18.10
C PHE A 92 14.67 19.91 -16.68
N VAL A 93 14.67 21.24 -16.51
CA VAL A 93 14.19 21.88 -15.28
C VAL A 93 12.67 21.92 -15.34
N VAL A 94 12.01 21.49 -14.28
CA VAL A 94 10.56 21.57 -14.14
C VAL A 94 10.19 22.64 -13.13
N ASP A 95 9.30 23.55 -13.53
CA ASP A 95 8.66 24.49 -12.63
C ASP A 95 7.17 24.17 -12.55
N GLU A 96 6.75 23.65 -11.40
CA GLU A 96 5.37 23.28 -11.08
C GLU A 96 4.65 24.34 -10.22
N SER A 97 5.37 25.37 -9.74
CA SER A 97 4.84 26.32 -8.75
C SER A 97 4.48 27.67 -9.35
N THR A 98 5.29 28.22 -10.25
CA THR A 98 5.12 29.59 -10.75
C THR A 98 3.82 29.80 -11.54
N TYR A 99 3.34 28.75 -12.23
CA TYR A 99 2.14 28.82 -13.09
C TYR A 99 1.06 27.80 -12.71
N SER A 100 1.05 27.34 -11.45
CA SER A 100 0.12 26.33 -10.94
C SER A 100 -1.35 26.67 -11.30
N PRO A 101 -2.15 25.69 -11.79
CA PRO A 101 -1.85 24.25 -11.86
C PRO A 101 -1.04 23.82 -13.10
N ALA A 102 -0.54 24.76 -13.91
CA ALA A 102 0.30 24.45 -15.06
C ALA A 102 1.78 24.35 -14.70
N THR A 103 2.47 23.49 -15.43
CA THR A 103 3.89 23.19 -15.33
C THR A 103 4.62 23.69 -16.58
N THR A 104 5.86 24.13 -16.41
CA THR A 104 6.75 24.48 -17.52
C THR A 104 8.00 23.62 -17.51
N PHE A 105 8.57 23.40 -18.69
CA PHE A 105 9.82 22.66 -18.87
C PHE A 105 10.84 23.55 -19.54
N ARG A 106 12.05 23.61 -18.98
CA ARG A 106 13.18 24.33 -19.57
C ARG A 106 14.30 23.35 -19.91
N ALA A 107 14.71 23.34 -21.16
CA ALA A 107 15.81 22.50 -21.65
C ALA A 107 17.18 23.09 -21.25
N ALA A 108 18.26 22.31 -21.43
CA ALA A 108 19.62 22.71 -21.07
C ALA A 108 20.13 23.97 -21.78
N ASN A 109 19.61 24.32 -22.98
CA ASN A 109 19.91 25.61 -23.65
C ASN A 109 19.22 26.84 -23.01
N GLY A 110 18.50 26.66 -21.90
CA GLY A 110 17.76 27.73 -21.21
C GLY A 110 16.45 28.13 -21.88
N ARG A 111 16.01 27.43 -22.94
CA ARG A 111 14.74 27.68 -23.63
C ARG A 111 13.60 26.84 -23.07
N TYR A 112 12.40 27.38 -23.12
CA TYR A 112 11.18 26.71 -22.69
C TYR A 112 10.61 25.81 -23.79
N VAL A 113 10.06 24.68 -23.35
CA VAL A 113 9.31 23.75 -24.19
C VAL A 113 7.95 24.36 -24.55
N SER A 114 7.54 24.25 -25.80
CA SER A 114 6.33 24.84 -26.37
C SER A 114 5.62 23.83 -27.25
N ALA A 115 4.32 23.67 -27.04
CA ALA A 115 3.43 22.91 -27.90
C ALA A 115 2.92 23.84 -29.02
N GLU A 116 3.48 23.71 -30.22
CA GLU A 116 3.16 24.60 -31.34
C GLU A 116 1.65 24.54 -31.66
N GLN A 117 1.08 25.69 -32.04
CA GLN A 117 -0.36 25.86 -32.26
C GLN A 117 -1.22 25.49 -31.03
N GLY A 118 -0.70 25.69 -29.81
CA GLY A 118 -1.39 25.37 -28.56
C GLY A 118 -1.59 23.88 -28.30
N GLY A 119 -0.84 23.02 -29.00
CA GLY A 119 -0.99 21.57 -29.00
C GLY A 119 -1.55 20.99 -30.31
N GLY A 120 -1.68 21.76 -31.39
CA GLY A 120 -2.07 21.24 -32.72
C GLY A 120 -0.90 20.76 -33.58
N GLY A 121 0.34 20.88 -33.08
CA GLY A 121 1.57 20.66 -33.84
C GLY A 121 2.66 19.88 -33.09
N VAL A 122 3.91 20.16 -33.46
CA VAL A 122 5.12 19.57 -32.89
C VAL A 122 5.46 20.23 -31.54
N VAL A 123 6.16 19.51 -30.66
CA VAL A 123 6.72 20.09 -29.44
C VAL A 123 8.18 20.53 -29.66
N HIS A 124 8.49 21.79 -29.34
CA HIS A 124 9.84 22.37 -29.49
C HIS A 124 10.39 22.93 -28.19
N ALA A 125 11.71 22.98 -28.04
CA ALA A 125 12.42 23.65 -26.94
C ALA A 125 13.12 24.94 -27.43
N ASN A 126 12.33 25.91 -27.92
CA ASN A 126 12.83 27.09 -28.64
C ASN A 126 12.46 28.45 -27.99
N ARG A 127 11.59 28.48 -26.97
CA ARG A 127 11.02 29.74 -26.47
C ARG A 127 11.95 30.45 -25.48
N PRO A 128 12.24 31.76 -25.64
CA PRO A 128 13.06 32.52 -24.70
C PRO A 128 12.36 32.83 -23.37
N ILE A 129 11.02 32.86 -23.37
CA ILE A 129 10.18 33.21 -22.22
C ILE A 129 8.89 32.36 -22.25
N VAL A 130 8.22 32.23 -21.10
CA VAL A 130 6.86 31.67 -20.99
C VAL A 130 5.85 32.77 -21.36
N GLY A 131 5.42 32.79 -22.62
CA GLY A 131 4.56 33.85 -23.15
C GLY A 131 3.07 33.61 -22.99
N GLY A 132 2.64 32.35 -22.86
CA GLY A 132 1.23 32.00 -22.75
C GLY A 132 0.96 30.51 -22.61
N GLY A 133 -0.19 30.06 -23.13
CA GLY A 133 -0.65 28.67 -22.98
C GLY A 133 0.20 27.62 -23.70
N TRP A 134 1.05 28.01 -24.65
CA TRP A 134 1.82 27.06 -25.45
C TRP A 134 3.02 26.49 -24.68
N GLU A 135 3.56 27.24 -23.72
CA GLU A 135 4.68 26.80 -22.86
C GLU A 135 4.22 26.15 -21.54
N ARG A 136 2.91 25.98 -21.37
CA ARG A 136 2.26 25.55 -20.13
C ARG A 136 1.55 24.22 -20.33
N PHE A 137 1.86 23.25 -19.48
CA PHE A 137 1.35 21.89 -19.57
C PHE A 137 0.68 21.48 -18.25
N THR A 138 -0.40 20.70 -18.29
CA THR A 138 -0.94 20.05 -17.09
C THR A 138 -0.28 18.70 -16.90
N LEU A 139 0.28 18.45 -15.71
CA LEU A 139 0.86 17.16 -15.33
C LEU A 139 -0.23 16.20 -14.82
N GLY A 140 -0.30 14.99 -15.39
CA GLY A 140 -1.11 13.89 -14.86
C GLY A 140 -0.23 12.71 -14.42
N THR A 141 -0.61 12.00 -13.36
CA THR A 141 0.04 10.76 -12.92
C THR A 141 -0.77 9.56 -13.41
N VAL A 142 -0.10 8.54 -13.97
CA VAL A 142 -0.76 7.32 -14.44
C VAL A 142 -0.41 6.17 -13.49
N ALA A 143 -1.43 5.51 -12.92
CA ALA A 143 -1.26 4.33 -12.07
C ALA A 143 -0.74 3.15 -12.91
N ASP A 144 0.27 2.42 -12.42
CA ASP A 144 0.83 1.26 -13.12
C ASP A 144 -0.17 0.10 -13.20
N GLY A 145 -0.38 -0.42 -14.41
CA GLY A 145 -1.12 -1.65 -14.65
C GLY A 145 -0.24 -2.91 -14.59
N VAL A 146 -0.83 -4.03 -14.18
CA VAL A 146 -0.31 -5.40 -14.19
C VAL A 146 -0.70 -6.13 -15.49
N SER A 147 0.09 -7.11 -15.93
CA SER A 147 -0.24 -8.01 -17.05
C SER A 147 -0.27 -9.46 -16.58
N VAL A 148 -1.21 -10.26 -17.09
CA VAL A 148 -1.37 -11.68 -16.70
C VAL A 148 -0.94 -12.60 -17.86
N GLN A 149 0.00 -13.52 -17.61
CA GLN A 149 0.49 -14.48 -18.60
C GLN A 149 -0.09 -15.88 -18.35
N ALA A 150 -0.60 -16.54 -19.37
CA ALA A 150 -1.13 -17.90 -19.31
C ALA A 150 0.01 -18.94 -19.39
N GLN A 151 0.07 -19.84 -18.40
CA GLN A 151 1.17 -20.81 -18.23
C GLN A 151 1.37 -21.78 -19.41
N ASN A 152 0.34 -22.07 -20.20
CA ASN A 152 0.38 -23.15 -21.19
C ASN A 152 0.70 -22.68 -22.62
N ALA A 153 0.66 -21.37 -22.89
CA ALA A 153 0.72 -20.84 -24.25
C ALA A 153 1.70 -19.67 -24.41
N ASN A 154 2.41 -19.27 -23.34
CA ASN A 154 3.23 -18.05 -23.32
C ASN A 154 2.49 -16.77 -23.77
N SER A 155 1.15 -16.80 -23.76
CA SER A 155 0.28 -15.71 -24.19
C SER A 155 -0.17 -14.87 -23.00
N TYR A 156 -0.49 -13.61 -23.27
CA TYR A 156 -1.00 -12.66 -22.29
C TYR A 156 -2.53 -12.57 -22.39
N TRP A 157 -3.16 -12.24 -21.26
CA TRP A 157 -4.56 -11.86 -21.23
C TRP A 157 -4.72 -10.51 -21.91
N GLN A 158 -5.68 -10.40 -22.82
CA GLN A 158 -6.01 -9.15 -23.52
C GLN A 158 -7.51 -8.89 -23.47
N VAL A 159 -7.90 -7.61 -23.41
CA VAL A 159 -9.27 -7.17 -23.67
C VAL A 159 -9.33 -6.68 -25.13
N PRO A 160 -10.01 -7.41 -26.03
CA PRO A 160 -10.12 -6.99 -27.42
C PRO A 160 -10.86 -5.66 -27.54
N ASP A 161 -10.47 -4.83 -28.52
CA ASP A 161 -11.12 -3.53 -28.83
C ASP A 161 -12.62 -3.65 -29.14
N THR A 162 -13.12 -4.87 -29.37
CA THR A 162 -14.53 -5.18 -29.62
C THR A 162 -15.39 -5.22 -28.35
N GLY A 163 -14.80 -5.04 -27.15
CA GLY A 163 -15.53 -5.07 -25.88
C GLY A 163 -15.99 -6.46 -25.43
N ALA A 164 -15.41 -7.53 -25.99
CA ALA A 164 -15.69 -8.90 -25.60
C ALA A 164 -14.86 -9.34 -24.38
N ALA A 165 -15.20 -10.52 -23.83
CA ALA A 165 -14.52 -11.16 -22.69
C ALA A 165 -12.97 -11.22 -22.83
N VAL A 166 -12.26 -11.25 -21.70
CA VAL A 166 -10.79 -11.37 -21.65
C VAL A 166 -10.32 -12.64 -22.36
N LEU A 167 -9.38 -12.50 -23.30
CA LEU A 167 -8.82 -13.60 -24.08
C LEU A 167 -7.35 -13.85 -23.71
N ALA A 168 -6.95 -15.12 -23.56
CA ALA A 168 -5.56 -15.49 -23.23
C ALA A 168 -4.72 -15.82 -24.50
N ASN A 169 -4.64 -14.88 -25.44
CA ASN A 169 -3.95 -15.06 -26.73
C ASN A 169 -3.10 -13.85 -27.16
N GLY A 170 -2.84 -12.90 -26.26
CA GLY A 170 -1.95 -11.76 -26.53
C GLY A 170 -0.51 -12.23 -26.74
N ALA A 171 0.13 -11.79 -27.82
CA ALA A 171 1.50 -12.22 -28.16
C ALA A 171 2.58 -11.42 -27.39
N SER A 172 2.22 -10.27 -26.83
CA SER A 172 3.12 -9.36 -26.11
C SER A 172 2.31 -8.40 -25.24
N VAL A 173 2.90 -7.87 -24.17
CA VAL A 173 2.22 -6.92 -23.27
C VAL A 173 2.05 -5.54 -23.95
N GLY A 174 0.84 -5.23 -24.41
CA GLY A 174 0.41 -3.93 -24.93
C GLY A 174 -0.63 -3.25 -24.03
N THR A 175 -1.35 -2.24 -24.53
CA THR A 175 -2.48 -1.62 -23.81
C THR A 175 -3.61 -2.62 -23.51
N PRO A 176 -4.01 -3.49 -24.46
CA PRO A 176 -5.05 -4.50 -24.21
C PRO A 176 -4.67 -5.50 -23.12
N GLU A 177 -3.38 -5.74 -22.89
CA GLU A 177 -2.83 -6.69 -21.91
C GLU A 177 -2.51 -6.08 -20.54
N LYS A 178 -2.89 -4.81 -20.32
CA LYS A 178 -2.65 -4.08 -19.07
C LYS A 178 -3.95 -3.93 -18.29
N PHE A 179 -3.91 -4.39 -17.05
CA PHE A 179 -5.00 -4.33 -16.08
C PHE A 179 -4.56 -3.43 -14.93
N VAL A 180 -5.39 -2.55 -14.41
CA VAL A 180 -5.03 -1.82 -13.18
C VAL A 180 -5.27 -2.75 -12.00
N ARG A 181 -4.27 -2.92 -11.13
CA ARG A 181 -4.53 -3.47 -9.79
C ARG A 181 -5.04 -2.31 -8.96
N GLU A 182 -6.34 -2.14 -8.78
CA GLU A 182 -6.80 -1.19 -7.78
C GLU A 182 -6.47 -1.79 -6.39
N ALA A 183 -5.83 -1.01 -5.53
CA ALA A 183 -5.59 -1.40 -4.14
C ALA A 183 -6.97 -1.58 -3.48
N GLY A 184 -7.39 -2.84 -3.33
CA GLY A 184 -8.77 -3.22 -3.01
C GLY A 184 -9.32 -4.42 -3.83
N TYR A 185 -8.57 -4.92 -4.83
CA TYR A 185 -9.01 -6.00 -5.74
C TYR A 185 -8.56 -7.41 -5.33
N ASP A 186 -8.31 -7.65 -4.05
CA ASP A 186 -8.34 -9.01 -3.54
C ASP A 186 -9.82 -9.37 -3.32
N ARG A 187 -10.21 -10.62 -3.55
CA ARG A 187 -11.53 -11.17 -3.18
C ARG A 187 -11.68 -11.09 -1.65
N ALA A 188 -11.92 -9.90 -1.11
CA ALA A 188 -11.51 -9.53 0.23
C ALA A 188 -12.48 -10.09 1.27
N ARG A 189 -12.25 -11.34 1.65
CA ARG A 189 -12.58 -11.79 2.98
C ARG A 189 -11.46 -11.38 3.92
N PRO A 190 -11.77 -10.88 5.12
CA PRO A 190 -10.77 -10.76 6.17
C PRO A 190 -10.07 -12.10 6.37
N LYS A 191 -8.75 -12.11 6.18
CA LYS A 191 -7.89 -13.28 6.36
C LYS A 191 -7.92 -13.76 7.80
N LYS A 192 -7.54 -15.01 8.00
CA LYS A 192 -7.51 -15.66 9.30
C LYS A 192 -6.30 -15.19 10.11
N LEU A 193 -6.53 -14.33 11.11
CA LEU A 193 -5.52 -13.89 12.07
C LEU A 193 -5.67 -14.64 13.40
N LEU A 194 -4.52 -14.98 14.00
CA LEU A 194 -4.36 -15.43 15.37
C LEU A 194 -3.47 -14.42 16.11
N VAL A 195 -3.87 -14.05 17.34
CA VAL A 195 -3.02 -13.33 18.30
C VAL A 195 -2.85 -14.25 19.50
N TYR A 196 -1.60 -14.61 19.82
CA TYR A 196 -1.30 -15.61 20.85
C TYR A 196 -0.06 -15.22 21.65
N TYR A 197 -0.25 -14.92 22.93
CA TYR A 197 0.80 -14.37 23.80
C TYR A 197 1.37 -15.38 24.80
N ALA A 198 0.84 -16.61 24.82
CA ALA A 198 1.41 -17.69 25.62
C ALA A 198 2.63 -18.34 24.92
N TRP A 199 3.21 -19.34 25.58
CA TRP A 199 4.32 -20.13 25.02
C TRP A 199 3.83 -20.91 23.79
N PRO A 200 4.34 -20.65 22.58
CA PRO A 200 3.89 -21.33 21.37
C PRO A 200 3.87 -22.85 21.50
N SER A 201 4.84 -23.48 22.17
CA SER A 201 4.86 -24.94 22.35
C SER A 201 3.72 -25.51 23.22
N ALA A 202 3.07 -24.67 24.03
CA ALA A 202 1.96 -25.05 24.90
C ALA A 202 0.58 -24.92 24.21
N PHE A 203 0.53 -24.45 22.97
CA PHE A 203 -0.71 -24.14 22.25
C PHE A 203 -1.70 -25.30 22.25
N ASP A 204 -2.93 -25.03 22.71
CA ASP A 204 -4.06 -25.98 22.78
C ASP A 204 -3.70 -27.33 23.44
N GLY A 205 -2.89 -27.28 24.51
CA GLY A 205 -2.46 -28.45 25.27
C GLY A 205 -1.15 -29.08 24.77
N GLY A 206 -0.49 -28.43 23.81
CA GLY A 206 0.79 -28.86 23.24
C GLY A 206 0.64 -30.04 22.28
N GLY A 207 1.69 -30.85 22.16
CA GLY A 207 1.74 -31.97 21.20
C GLY A 207 3.01 -32.01 20.34
N GLY A 208 4.01 -31.20 20.70
CA GLY A 208 5.28 -31.09 19.98
C GLY A 208 5.24 -30.07 18.84
N VAL A 209 6.42 -29.65 18.40
CA VAL A 209 6.64 -28.58 17.41
C VAL A 209 5.74 -28.73 16.17
N TYR A 210 5.73 -29.92 15.55
CA TYR A 210 5.01 -30.14 14.31
C TYR A 210 3.48 -30.04 14.47
N GLN A 211 2.93 -30.56 15.58
CA GLN A 211 1.50 -30.54 15.82
C GLN A 211 1.01 -29.12 16.07
N VAL A 212 1.75 -28.34 16.87
CA VAL A 212 1.47 -26.92 17.08
C VAL A 212 1.58 -26.14 15.76
N ALA A 213 2.65 -26.36 14.99
CA ALA A 213 2.85 -25.69 13.71
C ALA A 213 1.70 -25.95 12.73
N LYS A 214 1.16 -27.18 12.70
CA LYS A 214 -0.02 -27.52 11.90
C LYS A 214 -1.26 -26.74 12.31
N LEU A 215 -1.43 -26.47 13.60
CA LEU A 215 -2.54 -25.66 14.09
C LEU A 215 -2.38 -24.19 13.67
N PHE A 216 -1.16 -23.64 13.79
CA PHE A 216 -0.85 -22.26 13.36
C PHE A 216 -0.94 -22.08 11.84
N ALA A 217 -0.55 -23.08 11.05
CA ALA A 217 -0.61 -23.04 9.59
C ALA A 217 -2.05 -22.98 9.02
N GLN A 218 -3.08 -23.14 9.86
CA GLN A 218 -4.47 -22.88 9.46
C GLN A 218 -4.79 -21.39 9.30
N TYR A 219 -3.99 -20.53 9.94
CA TYR A 219 -4.08 -19.08 9.89
C TYR A 219 -3.21 -18.52 8.76
N GLU A 220 -3.62 -17.37 8.24
CA GLU A 220 -2.88 -16.61 7.23
C GLU A 220 -1.95 -15.59 7.91
N TYR A 221 -2.31 -15.15 9.12
CA TYR A 221 -1.48 -14.32 9.98
C TYR A 221 -1.43 -14.88 11.40
N VAL A 222 -0.26 -14.88 12.01
CA VAL A 222 -0.04 -15.25 13.42
C VAL A 222 0.80 -14.17 14.08
N ILE A 223 0.34 -13.62 15.21
CA ILE A 223 1.10 -12.71 16.05
C ILE A 223 1.46 -13.43 17.35
N LEU A 224 2.75 -13.53 17.64
CA LEU A 224 3.29 -14.16 18.84
C LEU A 224 3.64 -13.12 19.90
N GLY A 225 3.45 -13.47 21.17
CA GLY A 225 3.81 -12.63 22.31
C GLY A 225 5.31 -12.36 22.42
N GLY A 226 5.67 -11.23 23.04
CA GLY A 226 7.06 -10.81 23.23
C GLY A 226 7.80 -11.60 24.31
N GLY A 227 9.13 -11.49 24.31
CA GLY A 227 10.04 -12.14 25.23
C GLY A 227 10.56 -13.49 24.74
N VAL A 228 9.81 -14.21 23.91
CA VAL A 228 10.24 -15.50 23.35
C VAL A 228 11.36 -15.37 22.31
N GLU A 229 11.60 -14.18 21.78
CA GLU A 229 12.77 -13.88 20.95
C GLU A 229 14.10 -13.85 21.73
N ASP A 230 14.05 -13.73 23.05
CA ASP A 230 15.24 -13.89 23.88
C ASP A 230 15.72 -15.35 23.82
N VAL A 231 16.98 -15.55 23.43
CA VAL A 231 17.60 -16.88 23.32
C VAL A 231 17.56 -17.67 24.64
N ASN A 232 17.46 -16.98 25.77
CA ASN A 232 17.37 -17.59 27.10
C ASN A 232 15.93 -17.92 27.51
N HIS A 233 14.93 -17.51 26.74
CA HIS A 233 13.54 -17.86 27.03
C HIS A 233 13.33 -19.37 26.91
N GLY A 234 12.62 -19.97 27.87
CA GLY A 234 12.43 -21.42 27.94
C GLY A 234 11.78 -22.03 26.69
N ASP A 235 11.00 -21.23 25.96
CA ASP A 235 10.33 -21.65 24.72
C ASP A 235 10.99 -21.17 23.41
N HIS A 236 12.13 -20.48 23.49
CA HIS A 236 12.78 -19.87 22.32
C HIS A 236 13.08 -20.90 21.21
N ARG A 237 13.70 -22.02 21.60
CA ARG A 237 14.06 -23.08 20.67
C ARG A 237 12.83 -23.69 20.01
N ASN A 238 11.83 -24.08 20.80
CA ASN A 238 10.60 -24.66 20.26
C ASN A 238 9.89 -23.69 19.33
N THR A 239 9.81 -22.41 19.70
CA THR A 239 9.17 -21.37 18.90
C THR A 239 9.88 -21.17 17.57
N THR A 240 11.21 -21.16 17.56
CA THR A 240 12.00 -21.10 16.33
C THR A 240 11.70 -22.29 15.41
N GLU A 241 11.66 -23.51 15.96
CA GLU A 241 11.34 -24.72 15.20
C GLU A 241 9.87 -24.71 14.72
N ILE A 242 8.93 -24.16 15.50
CA ILE A 242 7.51 -23.99 15.13
C ILE A 242 7.37 -23.01 13.96
N ILE A 243 8.04 -21.84 14.00
CA ILE A 243 7.99 -20.85 12.92
C ILE A 243 8.49 -21.46 11.60
N ALA A 244 9.60 -22.20 11.65
CA ALA A 244 10.12 -22.90 10.48
C ALA A 244 9.12 -23.94 9.95
N ALA A 245 8.53 -24.75 10.84
CA ALA A 245 7.55 -25.77 10.46
C ALA A 245 6.26 -25.17 9.89
N ILE A 246 5.79 -24.01 10.38
CA ILE A 246 4.64 -23.28 9.82
C ILE A 246 4.91 -22.87 8.39
N ARG A 247 6.09 -22.31 8.11
CA ARG A 247 6.49 -21.91 6.76
C ARG A 247 6.48 -23.12 5.82
N ASP A 248 7.02 -24.25 6.25
CA ASP A 248 7.09 -25.46 5.44
C ASP A 248 5.69 -26.07 5.19
N LEU A 249 4.84 -26.11 6.23
CA LEU A 249 3.46 -26.62 6.14
C LEU A 249 2.53 -25.75 5.29
N SER A 250 2.71 -24.44 5.35
CA SER A 250 1.89 -23.47 4.61
C SER A 250 2.45 -23.12 3.23
N GLY A 251 3.64 -23.62 2.87
CA GLY A 251 4.36 -23.19 1.67
C GLY A 251 4.71 -21.70 1.69
N GLY A 252 4.87 -21.11 2.88
CA GLY A 252 5.10 -19.68 3.09
C GLY A 252 3.83 -18.80 3.06
N ALA A 253 2.64 -19.40 3.01
CA ALA A 253 1.39 -18.63 2.99
C ALA A 253 1.02 -18.02 4.36
N THR A 254 1.46 -18.62 5.48
CA THR A 254 1.24 -18.07 6.81
C THR A 254 2.34 -17.07 7.17
N ILE A 255 1.94 -15.83 7.41
CA ILE A 255 2.85 -14.75 7.83
C ILE A 255 2.88 -14.68 9.36
N VAL A 256 4.08 -14.82 9.93
CA VAL A 256 4.28 -14.75 11.38
C VAL A 256 4.88 -13.40 11.76
N PHE A 257 4.30 -12.78 12.79
CA PHE A 257 4.74 -11.55 13.42
C PHE A 257 5.26 -11.85 14.83
N GLY A 258 6.38 -11.21 15.19
CA GLY A 258 6.79 -11.06 16.58
C GLY A 258 6.04 -9.91 17.27
N TYR A 259 6.41 -9.60 18.51
CA TYR A 259 5.84 -8.52 19.30
C TYR A 259 6.94 -7.72 20.00
N LEU A 260 6.81 -6.39 20.02
CA LEU A 260 7.66 -5.48 20.80
C LEU A 260 6.83 -4.35 21.43
N PRO A 261 6.94 -4.10 22.74
CA PRO A 261 6.33 -2.93 23.38
C PRO A 261 7.16 -1.67 23.11
N LEU A 262 6.53 -0.63 22.55
CA LEU A 262 7.15 0.68 22.36
C LEU A 262 6.93 1.59 23.57
N GLY A 263 5.72 1.58 24.10
CA GLY A 263 5.26 2.47 25.16
C GLY A 263 5.66 2.01 26.56
N ASN A 264 5.45 2.90 27.54
CA ASN A 264 5.68 2.60 28.94
C ASN A 264 4.35 2.39 29.64
N VAL A 265 4.12 1.17 30.14
CA VAL A 265 3.06 0.89 31.11
C VAL A 265 3.68 0.49 32.45
N PRO A 266 3.01 0.71 33.59
CA PRO A 266 3.59 0.47 34.92
C PRO A 266 4.16 -0.95 35.13
N THR A 267 3.62 -1.94 34.44
CA THR A 267 4.00 -3.35 34.57
C THR A 267 5.03 -3.80 33.54
N THR A 268 5.19 -3.06 32.44
CA THR A 268 6.03 -3.44 31.29
C THR A 268 6.59 -2.18 30.66
N PRO A 269 7.82 -1.74 31.03
CA PRO A 269 8.42 -0.57 30.41
C PRO A 269 8.77 -0.86 28.95
N GLY A 270 8.66 0.17 28.11
CA GLY A 270 9.01 0.09 26.70
C GLY A 270 10.51 -0.01 26.51
N TYR A 271 10.92 -0.63 25.41
CA TYR A 271 12.34 -0.78 25.10
C TYR A 271 12.97 0.51 24.58
N SER A 272 14.28 0.70 24.82
CA SER A 272 15.04 1.75 24.12
C SER A 272 15.08 1.46 22.62
N LEU A 273 15.35 2.46 21.78
CA LEU A 273 15.45 2.24 20.32
C LEU A 273 16.53 1.20 19.95
N ASP A 274 17.62 1.14 20.70
CA ASP A 274 18.68 0.17 20.47
C ASP A 274 18.28 -1.25 20.90
N GLU A 275 17.52 -1.37 22.00
CA GLU A 275 16.95 -2.65 22.43
C GLU A 275 15.87 -3.14 21.44
N LEU A 276 15.03 -2.25 20.93
CA LEU A 276 14.07 -2.56 19.86
C LEU A 276 14.77 -3.11 18.63
N GLY A 277 15.85 -2.46 18.18
CA GLY A 277 16.65 -2.94 17.06
C GLY A 277 17.28 -4.32 17.31
N ARG A 278 17.80 -4.57 18.52
CA ARG A 278 18.35 -5.90 18.86
C ARG A 278 17.29 -6.99 18.87
N ARG A 279 16.12 -6.73 19.44
CA ARG A 279 15.03 -7.71 19.50
C ARG A 279 14.36 -7.92 18.14
N ALA A 280 14.23 -6.88 17.31
CA ALA A 280 13.80 -7.03 15.92
C ALA A 280 14.74 -7.96 15.14
N GLY A 281 16.05 -7.83 15.34
CA GLY A 281 17.05 -8.75 14.77
C GLY A 281 16.92 -10.19 15.30
N ALA A 282 16.61 -10.37 16.59
CA ALA A 282 16.35 -11.69 17.17
C ALA A 282 15.11 -12.35 16.55
N TRP A 283 14.00 -11.61 16.49
CA TRP A 283 12.78 -12.02 15.79
C TRP A 283 13.05 -12.38 14.32
N ARG A 284 13.80 -11.54 13.59
CA ARG A 284 14.20 -11.81 12.20
C ARG A 284 14.95 -13.14 12.07
N SER A 285 15.85 -13.42 13.01
CA SER A 285 16.66 -14.64 13.03
C SER A 285 15.81 -15.91 13.28
N MET A 286 14.68 -15.78 13.98
CA MET A 286 13.71 -16.87 14.14
C MET A 286 12.82 -17.10 12.91
N GLY A 287 12.86 -16.19 11.92
CA GLY A 287 12.16 -16.34 10.64
C GLY A 287 10.82 -15.61 10.55
N VAL A 288 10.52 -14.66 11.44
CA VAL A 288 9.30 -13.83 11.31
C VAL A 288 9.41 -12.87 10.11
N THR A 289 8.26 -12.38 9.67
CA THR A 289 8.13 -11.44 8.53
C THR A 289 7.78 -10.02 8.97
N GLY A 290 7.31 -9.86 10.20
CA GLY A 290 7.01 -8.55 10.77
C GLY A 290 7.02 -8.56 12.29
N VAL A 291 6.73 -7.40 12.88
CA VAL A 291 6.59 -7.21 14.32
C VAL A 291 5.37 -6.35 14.60
N LEU A 292 4.51 -6.81 15.50
CA LEU A 292 3.52 -5.95 16.13
C LEU A 292 4.23 -5.04 17.13
N VAL A 293 4.12 -3.74 16.93
CA VAL A 293 4.66 -2.73 17.82
C VAL A 293 3.52 -2.22 18.68
N ASP A 294 3.51 -2.66 19.93
CA ASP A 294 2.44 -2.35 20.86
C ASP A 294 2.64 -1.00 21.54
N GLN A 295 1.55 -0.43 22.05
CA GLN A 295 1.54 0.84 22.76
C GLN A 295 2.13 1.96 21.90
N PHE A 296 1.71 1.98 20.64
CA PHE A 296 2.18 2.94 19.65
C PHE A 296 1.55 4.33 19.84
N GLY A 297 0.45 4.45 20.60
CA GLY A 297 -0.21 5.73 20.91
C GLY A 297 0.63 6.67 21.76
N TYR A 298 0.43 7.98 21.59
CA TYR A 298 1.17 9.04 22.31
C TYR A 298 0.98 8.98 23.83
N GLU A 299 -0.14 8.45 24.30
CA GLU A 299 -0.44 8.26 25.72
C GLU A 299 0.57 7.33 26.42
N PHE A 300 1.27 6.49 25.67
CA PHE A 300 2.27 5.57 26.22
C PHE A 300 3.71 6.06 26.04
N LEU A 301 3.93 7.19 25.37
CA LEU A 301 5.27 7.65 24.99
C LEU A 301 5.71 8.86 25.82
N THR A 302 6.93 8.78 26.34
CA THR A 302 7.59 9.92 26.99
C THR A 302 8.03 10.94 25.94
N GLY A 303 7.92 12.23 26.27
CA GLY A 303 8.28 13.33 25.39
C GLY A 303 7.55 14.61 25.81
N ASP A 304 8.20 15.75 25.63
CA ASP A 304 7.64 17.06 25.98
C ASP A 304 6.65 17.54 24.91
N THR A 305 6.84 17.10 23.67
CA THR A 305 6.01 17.45 22.51
C THR A 305 5.50 16.23 21.76
N ASN A 306 4.47 16.41 20.92
CA ASN A 306 4.05 15.36 19.98
C ASN A 306 5.17 14.99 19.00
N THR A 307 6.01 15.95 18.62
CA THR A 307 7.18 15.69 17.77
C THR A 307 8.18 14.75 18.43
N ASP A 308 8.43 14.86 19.74
CA ASP A 308 9.30 13.90 20.44
C ASP A 308 8.72 12.48 20.42
N ARG A 309 7.40 12.36 20.62
CA ARG A 309 6.68 11.08 20.57
C ARG A 309 6.68 10.50 19.14
N ARG A 310 6.50 11.35 18.13
CA ARG A 310 6.60 10.97 16.72
C ARG A 310 8.01 10.49 16.36
N ASN A 311 9.05 11.19 16.82
CA ASN A 311 10.44 10.78 16.61
C ASN A 311 10.71 9.39 17.22
N ARG A 312 10.12 9.10 18.39
CA ARG A 312 10.21 7.77 19.01
C ARG A 312 9.50 6.69 18.19
N GLN A 313 8.29 6.96 17.70
CA GLN A 313 7.57 6.04 16.81
C GLN A 313 8.35 5.76 15.53
N ASN A 314 8.76 6.81 14.81
CA ASN A 314 9.49 6.69 13.55
C ASN A 314 10.83 5.98 13.77
N GLY A 315 11.57 6.34 14.82
CA GLY A 315 12.81 5.63 15.17
C GLY A 315 12.60 4.15 15.47
N ALA A 316 11.48 3.75 16.08
CA ALA A 316 11.17 2.33 16.28
C ALA A 316 10.86 1.61 14.97
N VAL A 317 10.08 2.25 14.09
CA VAL A 317 9.75 1.72 12.75
C VAL A 317 11.02 1.54 11.93
N ASP A 318 11.89 2.55 11.86
CA ASP A 318 13.16 2.51 11.13
C ASP A 318 14.04 1.33 11.58
N ARG A 319 14.17 1.12 12.90
CA ARG A 319 14.94 0.00 13.47
C ARG A 319 14.41 -1.37 13.06
N ILE A 320 13.11 -1.50 12.82
CA ILE A 320 12.47 -2.75 12.39
C ILE A 320 12.62 -2.92 10.88
N HIS A 321 12.43 -1.83 10.11
CA HIS A 321 12.64 -1.78 8.67
C HIS A 321 14.09 -2.06 8.26
N ASP A 322 15.08 -1.71 9.09
CA ASP A 322 16.50 -2.06 8.89
C ASP A 322 16.72 -3.59 8.72
N TYR A 323 15.82 -4.42 9.24
CA TYR A 323 15.83 -5.88 9.08
C TYR A 323 14.91 -6.41 7.97
N GLY A 324 14.26 -5.52 7.22
CA GLY A 324 13.27 -5.86 6.19
C GLY A 324 11.98 -6.46 6.75
N LEU A 325 11.67 -6.19 8.03
CA LEU A 325 10.45 -6.63 8.69
C LEU A 325 9.35 -5.58 8.53
N SER A 326 8.10 -5.99 8.31
CA SER A 326 6.96 -5.07 8.35
C SER A 326 6.57 -4.73 9.78
N VAL A 327 6.00 -3.54 9.99
CA VAL A 327 5.46 -3.10 11.29
C VAL A 327 3.94 -3.25 11.29
N ALA A 328 3.38 -3.78 12.38
CA ALA A 328 1.97 -3.62 12.71
C ALA A 328 1.83 -2.68 13.92
N ALA A 329 1.48 -1.41 13.69
CA ALA A 329 1.42 -0.39 14.73
C ALA A 329 0.08 -0.47 15.49
N ASN A 330 0.12 -0.84 16.78
CA ASN A 330 -1.06 -0.87 17.64
C ASN A 330 -1.23 0.47 18.37
N GLY A 331 -2.21 1.25 17.93
CA GLY A 331 -2.56 2.53 18.54
C GLY A 331 -4.07 2.72 18.61
N SER A 332 -4.57 3.15 19.76
CA SER A 332 -6.01 3.36 19.99
C SER A 332 -6.60 4.46 19.08
N ASN A 333 -5.82 5.54 18.86
CA ASN A 333 -6.18 6.70 18.06
C ASN A 333 -5.38 6.75 16.73
N PRO A 334 -6.03 6.59 15.56
CA PRO A 334 -5.36 6.67 14.26
C PRO A 334 -4.61 7.97 14.00
N ASP A 335 -5.06 9.11 14.57
CA ASP A 335 -4.38 10.41 14.38
C ASP A 335 -2.95 10.37 14.93
N GLN A 336 -2.75 9.69 16.06
CA GLN A 336 -1.43 9.58 16.67
C GLN A 336 -0.52 8.60 15.92
N VAL A 337 -1.06 7.81 14.98
CA VAL A 337 -0.29 6.91 14.12
C VAL A 337 0.04 7.58 12.79
N PHE A 338 -0.92 8.28 12.16
CA PHE A 338 -0.81 8.71 10.76
C PHE A 338 -0.84 10.23 10.54
N ASN A 339 -1.07 11.06 11.56
CA ASN A 339 -1.00 12.51 11.37
C ASN A 339 0.45 12.94 11.07
N THR A 340 0.65 13.56 9.91
CA THR A 340 1.97 14.03 9.45
C THR A 340 2.38 15.36 10.06
N ALA A 341 1.45 16.12 10.64
CA ALA A 341 1.71 17.42 11.27
C ALA A 341 2.70 17.33 12.44
N ASP A 342 2.79 16.14 13.07
CA ASP A 342 3.68 15.91 14.22
C ASP A 342 5.10 15.48 13.82
N GLY A 343 5.43 15.34 12.52
CA GLY A 343 6.82 15.09 12.07
C GLY A 343 7.02 13.97 11.03
N GLY A 344 6.14 13.86 10.04
CA GLY A 344 6.20 12.78 9.03
C GLY A 344 5.89 11.39 9.61
N VAL A 345 5.49 10.44 8.76
CA VAL A 345 5.02 9.11 9.21
C VAL A 345 5.87 8.03 8.54
N ALA A 346 6.51 7.19 9.36
CA ALA A 346 7.32 6.08 8.87
C ALA A 346 6.49 4.82 8.52
N VAL A 347 5.33 4.64 9.15
CA VAL A 347 4.42 3.52 8.87
C VAL A 347 3.84 3.67 7.47
N GLY A 348 4.08 2.70 6.58
CA GLY A 348 3.50 2.68 5.24
C GLY A 348 3.94 1.53 4.34
N GLY A 349 3.43 1.50 3.11
CA GLY A 349 3.66 0.47 2.11
C GLY A 349 3.31 -0.94 2.61
N THR A 350 4.32 -1.71 3.00
CA THR A 350 4.14 -3.08 3.49
C THR A 350 3.59 -3.18 4.90
N ASP A 351 3.55 -2.08 5.65
CA ASP A 351 3.15 -2.02 7.04
C ASP A 351 1.64 -2.13 7.26
N PHE A 352 1.28 -2.25 8.53
CA PHE A 352 -0.07 -2.46 9.00
C PHE A 352 -0.42 -1.49 10.13
N TYR A 353 -1.67 -1.06 10.15
CA TYR A 353 -2.33 -0.59 11.36
C TYR A 353 -2.96 -1.77 12.08
N PHE A 354 -2.74 -1.89 13.39
CA PHE A 354 -3.40 -2.89 14.22
C PHE A 354 -4.46 -2.21 15.09
N SER A 355 -5.74 -2.46 14.79
CA SER A 355 -6.86 -1.89 15.53
C SER A 355 -7.35 -2.84 16.62
N GLU A 356 -7.14 -2.42 17.86
CA GLU A 356 -7.60 -3.09 19.06
C GLU A 356 -8.33 -2.09 19.98
N SER A 357 -9.47 -2.44 20.57
CA SER A 357 -10.39 -3.51 20.14
C SER A 357 -11.10 -3.14 18.83
N TYR A 358 -11.72 -4.12 18.17
CA TYR A 358 -12.52 -3.91 16.97
C TYR A 358 -13.88 -4.59 17.07
N GLN A 359 -14.93 -3.79 17.06
CA GLN A 359 -16.35 -4.12 17.07
C GLN A 359 -16.86 -4.87 18.31
N ILE A 360 -16.05 -5.74 18.89
CA ILE A 360 -16.30 -6.41 20.17
C ILE A 360 -15.18 -6.04 21.14
N GLU A 361 -15.57 -5.39 22.24
CA GLU A 361 -14.68 -4.96 23.32
C GLU A 361 -15.10 -5.63 24.64
N ALA A 362 -14.15 -6.30 25.28
CA ALA A 362 -14.40 -7.09 26.49
C ALA A 362 -15.61 -8.05 26.35
N GLY A 363 -15.84 -8.60 25.14
CA GLY A 363 -16.96 -9.49 24.83
C GLY A 363 -18.29 -8.79 24.51
N HIS A 364 -18.32 -7.46 24.46
CA HIS A 364 -19.53 -6.67 24.20
C HIS A 364 -19.43 -5.85 22.91
N TYR A 365 -20.56 -5.60 22.25
CA TYR A 365 -20.61 -4.73 21.07
C TYR A 365 -20.12 -3.32 21.41
N GLN A 366 -19.25 -2.77 20.57
CA GLN A 366 -18.80 -1.40 20.70
C GLN A 366 -19.92 -0.40 20.41
N THR A 367 -19.78 0.82 20.95
CA THR A 367 -20.61 1.94 20.51
C THR A 367 -20.31 2.26 19.04
N LEU A 368 -21.27 2.91 18.38
CA LEU A 368 -21.09 3.34 17.00
C LEU A 368 -19.84 4.22 16.85
N SER A 369 -19.62 5.17 17.76
CA SER A 369 -18.45 6.06 17.72
C SER A 369 -17.12 5.33 17.93
N ALA A 370 -17.09 4.27 18.75
CA ALA A 370 -15.86 3.51 18.99
C ALA A 370 -15.45 2.68 17.77
N TRP A 371 -16.42 2.15 17.03
CA TRP A 371 -16.18 1.35 15.82
C TRP A 371 -16.13 2.19 14.54
N HIS A 372 -17.26 2.83 14.19
CA HIS A 372 -17.47 3.48 12.90
C HIS A 372 -16.59 4.71 12.73
N ASP A 373 -16.58 5.65 13.68
CA ASP A 373 -15.74 6.87 13.56
C ASP A 373 -14.25 6.52 13.47
N LYS A 374 -13.80 5.50 14.21
CA LYS A 374 -12.42 5.00 14.13
C LYS A 374 -12.13 4.38 12.76
N ALA A 375 -13.04 3.56 12.22
CA ALA A 375 -12.86 2.90 10.94
C ALA A 375 -12.90 3.88 9.75
N GLU A 376 -13.78 4.88 9.80
CA GLU A 376 -13.84 5.99 8.85
C GLU A 376 -12.54 6.79 8.86
N LYS A 377 -12.03 7.12 10.04
CA LYS A 377 -10.75 7.81 10.18
C LYS A 377 -9.57 7.00 9.62
N VAL A 378 -9.55 5.68 9.86
CA VAL A 378 -8.52 4.80 9.27
C VAL A 378 -8.62 4.82 7.73
N ARG A 379 -9.84 4.71 7.19
CA ARG A 379 -10.07 4.78 5.74
C ARG A 379 -9.62 6.12 5.14
N ASP A 380 -9.86 7.23 5.83
CA ASP A 380 -9.40 8.54 5.40
C ASP A 380 -7.87 8.59 5.30
N TYR A 381 -7.15 8.05 6.28
CA TYR A 381 -5.69 7.96 6.21
C TYR A 381 -5.20 7.05 5.08
N GLN A 382 -5.91 5.95 4.77
CA GLN A 382 -5.58 5.08 3.64
C GLN A 382 -5.66 5.78 2.27
N SER A 383 -6.28 6.97 2.17
CA SER A 383 -6.25 7.79 0.95
C SER A 383 -4.92 8.49 0.70
N SER A 384 -4.06 8.61 1.73
CA SER A 384 -2.82 9.38 1.70
C SER A 384 -1.58 8.58 2.13
N VAL A 385 -1.77 7.51 2.89
CA VAL A 385 -0.73 6.59 3.35
C VAL A 385 -1.13 5.18 2.93
N ASP A 386 -0.27 4.49 2.18
CA ASP A 386 -0.49 3.09 1.83
C ASP A 386 -0.22 2.22 3.06
N PHE A 387 -1.20 1.48 3.56
CA PHE A 387 -1.03 0.50 4.63
C PHE A 387 -2.23 -0.47 4.68
N ARG A 388 -2.02 -1.63 5.30
CA ARG A 388 -3.05 -2.65 5.52
C ARG A 388 -3.59 -2.60 6.95
N VAL A 389 -4.77 -3.15 7.20
CA VAL A 389 -5.40 -3.11 8.53
C VAL A 389 -5.62 -4.51 9.08
N LEU A 390 -4.98 -4.81 10.20
CA LEU A 390 -5.25 -5.98 11.03
C LEU A 390 -6.16 -5.56 12.16
N VAL A 391 -7.17 -6.36 12.49
CA VAL A 391 -8.08 -6.05 13.60
C VAL A 391 -8.26 -7.24 14.53
N THR A 392 -8.50 -6.97 15.81
CA THR A 392 -8.84 -8.02 16.78
C THR A 392 -9.98 -7.57 17.68
N THR A 393 -10.86 -8.50 18.02
CA THR A 393 -11.78 -8.32 19.15
C THR A 393 -11.00 -8.39 20.47
N THR A 394 -11.57 -7.89 21.56
CA THR A 394 -11.12 -8.19 22.92
C THR A 394 -12.23 -8.87 23.71
N THR A 395 -11.85 -9.81 24.59
CA THR A 395 -12.79 -10.60 25.39
C THR A 395 -12.27 -10.80 26.81
N THR A 396 -13.15 -11.27 27.68
CA THR A 396 -12.83 -11.61 29.06
C THR A 396 -13.29 -13.04 29.34
N ASP A 397 -12.77 -13.66 30.41
CA ASP A 397 -13.21 -15.00 30.83
C ASP A 397 -14.69 -15.05 31.25
N SER A 398 -15.33 -13.89 31.46
CA SER A 398 -16.75 -13.80 31.82
C SER A 398 -17.71 -13.87 30.64
N VAL A 399 -17.21 -13.73 29.40
CA VAL A 399 -18.05 -13.72 28.20
C VAL A 399 -17.63 -14.87 27.27
N ALA A 400 -18.53 -15.84 27.10
CA ALA A 400 -18.28 -16.98 26.23
C ALA A 400 -18.25 -16.55 24.75
N TYR A 401 -17.39 -17.21 23.97
CA TYR A 401 -17.42 -17.12 22.51
C TYR A 401 -18.80 -17.48 21.98
N THR A 402 -19.31 -16.65 21.06
CA THR A 402 -20.41 -17.02 20.18
C THR A 402 -20.05 -16.69 18.74
N GLU A 403 -20.50 -17.51 17.81
CA GLU A 403 -20.30 -17.24 16.38
C GLU A 403 -21.00 -15.95 15.95
N ALA A 404 -22.13 -15.60 16.58
CA ALA A 404 -22.82 -14.36 16.30
C ALA A 404 -21.94 -13.13 16.57
N LEU A 405 -21.28 -13.07 17.74
CA LEU A 405 -20.36 -11.99 18.07
C LEU A 405 -19.18 -11.92 17.09
N PHE A 406 -18.56 -13.06 16.82
CA PHE A 406 -17.40 -13.07 15.95
C PHE A 406 -17.75 -12.77 14.49
N PHE A 407 -18.88 -13.28 13.99
CA PHE A 407 -19.33 -13.01 12.63
C PHE A 407 -19.74 -11.55 12.46
N TYR A 408 -20.33 -10.94 13.49
CA TYR A 408 -20.62 -9.50 13.50
C TYR A 408 -19.33 -8.68 13.32
N ALA A 409 -18.28 -8.99 14.08
CA ALA A 409 -16.96 -8.35 13.92
C ALA A 409 -16.35 -8.64 12.54
N TRP A 410 -16.47 -9.88 12.04
CA TRP A 410 -15.92 -10.29 10.75
C TRP A 410 -16.58 -9.55 9.58
N TYR A 411 -17.91 -9.46 9.54
CA TYR A 411 -18.62 -8.69 8.51
C TYR A 411 -18.32 -7.20 8.62
N SER A 412 -18.12 -6.69 9.83
CA SER A 412 -17.69 -5.30 10.04
C SER A 412 -16.30 -5.05 9.47
N ALA A 413 -15.33 -5.95 9.67
CA ALA A 413 -13.98 -5.82 9.10
C ALA A 413 -14.02 -5.93 7.56
N MET A 414 -14.86 -6.83 7.07
CA MET A 414 -15.08 -7.04 5.65
C MET A 414 -15.69 -5.80 4.98
N LEU A 415 -16.66 -5.16 5.61
CA LEU A 415 -17.31 -3.95 5.11
C LEU A 415 -16.28 -2.83 4.85
N TYR A 416 -15.21 -2.74 5.64
CA TYR A 416 -14.10 -1.80 5.39
C TYR A 416 -12.98 -2.36 4.50
N GLY A 417 -13.04 -3.64 4.12
CA GLY A 417 -11.99 -4.28 3.33
C GLY A 417 -10.69 -4.49 4.11
N TYR A 418 -10.78 -4.70 5.42
CA TYR A 418 -9.61 -4.96 6.27
C TYR A 418 -8.97 -6.31 5.97
N GLU A 419 -7.64 -6.35 6.11
CA GLU A 419 -6.78 -7.43 5.66
C GLU A 419 -7.06 -8.72 6.42
N ALA A 420 -7.16 -8.65 7.75
CA ALA A 420 -7.36 -9.82 8.60
C ALA A 420 -8.07 -9.48 9.90
N ILE A 421 -8.76 -10.47 10.47
CA ILE A 421 -9.41 -10.36 11.78
C ILE A 421 -9.13 -11.56 12.67
N ALA A 422 -8.82 -11.29 13.94
CA ALA A 422 -8.74 -12.26 15.02
C ALA A 422 -9.94 -12.20 15.95
N TRP A 423 -10.27 -13.34 16.54
CA TRP A 423 -10.98 -13.38 17.80
C TRP A 423 -9.92 -13.30 18.92
N GLY A 424 -9.91 -12.21 19.68
CA GLY A 424 -9.00 -12.08 20.82
C GLY A 424 -9.52 -12.91 21.98
N GLU A 425 -8.94 -14.09 22.19
CA GLU A 425 -9.16 -14.88 23.39
C GLU A 425 -8.80 -14.06 24.65
N PRO A 426 -9.35 -14.39 25.83
CA PRO A 426 -9.04 -13.67 27.06
C PRO A 426 -7.52 -13.57 27.29
N ASN A 427 -7.02 -12.34 27.49
CA ASN A 427 -5.59 -12.03 27.60
C ASN A 427 -4.73 -12.59 26.45
N TYR A 428 -5.31 -12.76 25.25
CA TYR A 428 -4.65 -13.37 24.09
C TYR A 428 -4.02 -14.73 24.40
N SER A 429 -4.73 -15.51 25.22
CA SER A 429 -4.32 -16.85 25.66
C SER A 429 -3.05 -16.88 26.52
N ALA A 430 -2.53 -15.74 26.97
CA ALA A 430 -1.29 -15.65 27.76
C ALA A 430 -1.32 -16.52 29.04
N ILE A 431 -2.51 -16.78 29.58
CA ILE A 431 -2.72 -17.61 30.77
C ILE A 431 -3.25 -19.00 30.41
N SER A 432 -4.21 -19.08 29.47
CA SER A 432 -4.93 -20.33 29.20
C SER A 432 -4.16 -21.29 28.29
N ASN A 433 -3.21 -20.79 27.50
CA ASN A 433 -2.58 -21.48 26.37
C ASN A 433 -3.55 -21.93 25.26
N THR A 434 -4.82 -21.56 25.31
CA THR A 434 -5.86 -22.04 24.40
C THR A 434 -6.31 -20.97 23.41
N ALA A 435 -6.38 -21.32 22.12
CA ALA A 435 -7.02 -20.48 21.10
C ALA A 435 -7.64 -21.36 19.98
N THR A 436 -8.77 -21.99 20.31
CA THR A 436 -9.50 -22.86 19.41
C THR A 436 -9.76 -22.17 18.07
N PHE A 437 -9.47 -22.86 16.97
CA PHE A 437 -9.69 -22.35 15.62
C PHE A 437 -11.16 -21.94 15.42
N ARG A 438 -11.40 -20.63 15.31
CA ARG A 438 -12.74 -20.06 15.09
C ARG A 438 -13.06 -20.10 13.60
N ARG A 439 -14.16 -20.75 13.21
CA ARG A 439 -14.58 -20.72 11.80
C ARG A 439 -14.93 -19.28 11.38
N ARG A 440 -14.82 -19.00 10.09
CA ARG A 440 -15.33 -17.76 9.47
C ARG A 440 -16.67 -18.05 8.79
N PRO A 441 -17.49 -17.04 8.47
CA PRO A 441 -18.69 -17.23 7.65
C PRO A 441 -18.36 -18.02 6.37
N GLY A 442 -19.25 -18.93 5.98
CA GLY A 442 -19.15 -19.71 4.73
C GLY A 442 -19.46 -18.89 3.48
N PHE A 443 -19.00 -17.65 3.45
CA PHE A 443 -19.30 -16.66 2.44
C PHE A 443 -18.03 -16.32 1.66
N THR A 444 -18.13 -16.29 0.33
CA THR A 444 -17.04 -15.82 -0.53
C THR A 444 -17.47 -14.50 -1.16
N PRO A 445 -16.92 -13.36 -0.72
CA PRO A 445 -17.24 -12.07 -1.32
C PRO A 445 -16.98 -12.00 -2.80
N GLY A 446 -17.86 -11.25 -3.45
CA GLY A 446 -17.57 -10.57 -4.69
C GLY A 446 -16.61 -9.38 -4.54
N TYR A 447 -16.24 -8.75 -5.64
CA TYR A 447 -15.47 -7.50 -5.63
C TYR A 447 -16.34 -6.33 -5.16
N PHE A 448 -15.79 -5.41 -4.36
CA PHE A 448 -16.52 -4.20 -3.99
C PHE A 448 -16.81 -3.34 -5.23
N THR A 449 -18.08 -3.01 -5.45
CA THR A 449 -18.53 -2.19 -6.59
C THR A 449 -18.94 -0.77 -6.18
N ALA A 450 -18.98 -0.51 -4.87
CA ALA A 450 -19.27 0.81 -4.29
C ALA A 450 -18.52 1.03 -2.98
N PRO A 451 -18.30 2.30 -2.57
CA PRO A 451 -17.93 2.65 -1.21
C PRO A 451 -18.98 2.20 -0.19
N THR A 452 -18.60 2.13 1.08
CA THR A 452 -19.53 1.90 2.18
C THR A 452 -20.56 3.04 2.25
N SER A 453 -21.84 2.72 2.32
CA SER A 453 -22.89 3.69 2.62
C SER A 453 -23.03 3.86 4.15
N SER A 454 -23.18 5.11 4.59
CA SER A 454 -23.40 5.46 6.00
C SER A 454 -24.78 6.12 6.15
N PRO A 455 -25.88 5.35 6.10
CA PRO A 455 -27.21 5.92 6.21
C PRO A 455 -27.55 6.27 7.67
N SER A 456 -28.43 7.26 7.86
CA SER A 456 -28.96 7.66 9.17
C SER A 456 -29.80 6.57 9.88
N THR A 457 -29.97 5.41 9.25
CA THR A 457 -30.79 4.29 9.72
C THR A 457 -30.03 3.34 10.66
N GLY A 458 -28.70 3.48 10.81
CA GLY A 458 -27.87 2.56 11.61
C GLY A 458 -27.57 1.23 10.92
N VAL A 459 -27.82 1.13 9.61
CA VAL A 459 -27.51 -0.05 8.78
C VAL A 459 -26.45 0.31 7.76
N TYR A 460 -25.21 -0.10 8.00
CA TYR A 460 -24.07 0.19 7.13
C TYR A 460 -23.99 -0.88 6.05
N GLU A 461 -23.86 -0.47 4.79
CA GLU A 461 -23.87 -1.40 3.67
C GLU A 461 -22.71 -1.17 2.72
N ARG A 462 -22.28 -2.24 2.04
CA ARG A 462 -21.32 -2.15 0.95
C ARG A 462 -21.63 -3.17 -0.13
N THR A 463 -21.81 -2.70 -1.35
CA THR A 463 -22.17 -3.56 -2.49
C THR A 463 -20.93 -4.26 -3.04
N THR A 464 -21.10 -5.54 -3.35
CA THR A 464 -20.18 -6.35 -4.13
C THR A 464 -20.82 -6.77 -5.46
N ASP A 465 -20.05 -7.31 -6.40
CA ASP A 465 -20.57 -7.81 -7.68
C ASP A 465 -21.47 -9.06 -7.55
N GLY A 466 -21.62 -9.64 -6.35
CA GLY A 466 -22.49 -10.79 -6.10
C GLY A 466 -23.46 -10.66 -4.92
N SER A 467 -23.35 -9.63 -4.07
CA SER A 467 -24.20 -9.45 -2.88
C SER A 467 -24.04 -8.06 -2.26
N THR A 468 -24.91 -7.69 -1.34
CA THR A 468 -24.71 -6.51 -0.48
C THR A 468 -24.35 -6.93 0.94
N LEU A 469 -23.20 -6.51 1.44
CA LEU A 469 -22.84 -6.64 2.85
C LEU A 469 -23.66 -5.66 3.67
N TYR A 470 -24.10 -6.07 4.86
CA TYR A 470 -24.74 -5.17 5.82
C TYR A 470 -24.24 -5.42 7.25
N VAL A 471 -24.20 -4.34 8.04
CA VAL A 471 -24.01 -4.32 9.49
C VAL A 471 -25.07 -3.40 10.09
N ASP A 472 -26.00 -3.95 10.86
CA ASP A 472 -27.06 -3.22 11.57
C ASP A 472 -26.66 -3.05 13.04
N THR A 473 -26.37 -1.82 13.44
CA THR A 473 -25.96 -1.48 14.80
C THR A 473 -27.14 -1.35 15.77
N ASN A 474 -28.38 -1.28 15.28
CA ASN A 474 -29.56 -1.24 16.15
C ASN A 474 -29.89 -2.64 16.67
N THR A 475 -29.72 -3.65 15.82
CA THR A 475 -30.07 -5.04 16.13
C THR A 475 -28.85 -5.92 16.41
N ASN A 476 -27.64 -5.40 16.22
CA ASN A 476 -26.38 -6.15 16.28
C ASN A 476 -26.38 -7.38 15.36
N THR A 477 -26.88 -7.20 14.14
CA THR A 477 -26.89 -8.23 13.10
C THR A 477 -26.02 -7.82 11.93
N ALA A 478 -25.42 -8.79 11.25
CA ALA A 478 -24.61 -8.54 10.07
C ALA A 478 -24.67 -9.74 9.12
N GLY A 479 -24.47 -9.49 7.84
CA GLY A 479 -24.53 -10.53 6.83
C GLY A 479 -24.47 -10.02 5.41
N THR A 480 -25.02 -10.83 4.51
CA THR A 480 -25.16 -10.52 3.08
C THR A 480 -26.63 -10.57 2.68
N ARG A 481 -27.02 -9.76 1.69
CA ARG A 481 -28.34 -9.74 1.06
C ARG A 481 -28.22 -9.85 -0.45
#